data_AF-A0A645GIJ6-F1
#
_entry.id   AF-A0A645GIJ6-F1
#
_cell.length_a   1.000
_cell.length_b   1.000
_cell.length_c   1.000
_cell.angle_alpha   90.00
_cell.angle_beta   90.00
_cell.angle_gamma   90.00
#
_symmetry.space_group_name_H-M   'P 1'
#
loop_
_entity.id
_entity.type
_entity.pdbx_description
1 polymer ?
#
loop_
_entity_poly.entity_id
_entity_poly.type
_entity_poly.pdbx_seq_one_letter_code
_entity_poly.pdbx_strand_id
1 'polypeptide(L)'
;MEFAKSLVDKDIPIVSDPTILYDFNHLKENNQYEGKYILAYILGKEIDGSHEKALEKIKRKYGNMPVYFIVIPTMNFNLYDCCADKILYDLGPDEWITMFRNAAFVYTDSYHGVLFSLKFHKPFLAYYTEKMRASRFIDLGNRYCIEKYMVESIYDIDMKKSLENVPDYNKIDKILEEHKIYSVEYLREALKPVENSLGK
;
A
#
# COMPACT_ATOMS: atom_id res chain seq x y z
N MET A 1 -5.75 -19.04 -0.82
CA MET A 1 -4.76 -20.03 -1.28
C MET A 1 -5.37 -21.43 -1.33
N GLU A 2 -6.09 -21.87 -0.29
CA GLU A 2 -6.83 -23.15 -0.28
C GLU A 2 -7.82 -23.31 -1.45
N PHE A 3 -8.53 -22.23 -1.81
CA PHE A 3 -9.46 -22.26 -2.94
C PHE A 3 -8.78 -22.64 -4.26
N ALA A 4 -7.67 -21.99 -4.61
CA ALA A 4 -7.01 -22.26 -5.88
C ALA A 4 -6.34 -23.65 -5.88
N LYS A 5 -5.73 -24.05 -4.75
CA LYS A 5 -5.20 -25.41 -4.56
C LYS A 5 -6.28 -26.49 -4.75
N SER A 6 -7.50 -26.26 -4.25
CA SER A 6 -8.62 -27.20 -4.39
C SER A 6 -9.10 -27.40 -5.84
N LEU A 7 -8.78 -26.49 -6.75
CA LEU A 7 -9.19 -26.57 -8.16
C LEU A 7 -8.17 -27.28 -9.05
N VAL A 8 -6.88 -27.22 -8.71
CA VAL A 8 -5.80 -27.68 -9.61
C VAL A 8 -4.87 -28.73 -8.98
N ASP A 9 -5.12 -29.14 -7.74
CA ASP A 9 -4.31 -30.10 -6.96
C ASP A 9 -2.80 -29.80 -7.02
N LYS A 10 -2.47 -28.50 -7.02
CA LYS A 10 -1.11 -27.99 -7.06
C LYS A 10 -0.98 -26.87 -6.05
N ASP A 11 0.16 -26.84 -5.37
CA ASP A 11 0.54 -25.67 -4.59
C ASP A 11 0.82 -24.51 -5.55
N ILE A 12 0.00 -23.47 -5.44
CA ILE A 12 0.15 -22.26 -6.24
C ILE A 12 0.98 -21.27 -5.43
N PRO A 13 2.18 -20.90 -5.90
CA PRO A 13 3.01 -19.97 -5.18
C PRO A 13 2.37 -18.58 -5.20
N ILE A 14 2.55 -17.84 -4.10
CA ILE A 14 2.22 -16.43 -4.10
C ILE A 14 3.45 -15.67 -4.61
N VAL A 15 3.25 -14.91 -5.68
CA VAL A 15 4.28 -14.05 -6.28
C VAL A 15 4.02 -12.59 -5.94
N SER A 16 5.05 -11.77 -6.12
CA SER A 16 5.01 -10.34 -5.88
C SER A 16 4.09 -9.65 -6.88
N ASP A 17 3.38 -8.64 -6.39
CA ASP A 17 2.60 -7.74 -7.23
C ASP A 17 3.51 -7.04 -8.27
N PRO A 18 3.03 -6.77 -9.50
CA PRO A 18 3.82 -6.04 -10.51
C PRO A 18 4.36 -4.69 -10.04
N THR A 19 3.71 -4.04 -9.07
CA THR A 19 4.18 -2.80 -8.42
C THR A 19 5.55 -2.99 -7.75
N ILE A 20 5.83 -4.18 -7.20
CA ILE A 20 7.14 -4.51 -6.62
C ILE A 20 8.15 -4.79 -7.73
N LEU A 21 7.74 -5.52 -8.77
CA LEU A 21 8.60 -5.90 -9.90
C LEU A 21 9.11 -4.71 -10.71
N TYR A 22 8.22 -3.76 -11.01
CA TYR A 22 8.48 -2.66 -11.92
C TYR A 22 9.23 -1.51 -11.24
N ASP A 23 10.12 -0.85 -11.98
CA ASP A 23 10.88 0.31 -11.51
C ASP A 23 10.24 1.63 -11.96
N PHE A 24 9.79 2.42 -10.99
CA PHE A 24 9.18 3.73 -11.21
C PHE A 24 10.20 4.89 -11.13
N ASN A 25 11.51 4.62 -11.10
CA ASN A 25 12.55 5.67 -11.01
C ASN A 25 12.53 6.69 -12.17
N HIS A 26 11.91 6.35 -13.30
CA HIS A 26 11.72 7.29 -14.41
C HIS A 26 10.69 8.39 -14.10
N LEU A 27 9.79 8.14 -13.14
CA LEU A 27 8.87 9.16 -12.62
C LEU A 27 9.69 10.11 -11.75
N LYS A 28 10.15 11.19 -12.37
CA LYS A 28 10.89 12.27 -11.69
C LYS A 28 10.06 12.82 -10.53
N GLU A 29 10.74 13.30 -9.49
CA GLU A 29 10.11 14.16 -8.48
C GLU A 29 9.54 15.39 -9.19
N ASN A 30 8.22 15.40 -9.39
CA ASN A 30 7.53 16.58 -9.90
C ASN A 30 7.28 17.50 -8.71
N ASN A 31 7.96 18.65 -8.68
CA ASN A 31 7.83 19.66 -7.62
C ASN A 31 6.52 20.45 -7.69
N GLN A 32 5.54 20.00 -8.47
CA GLN A 32 4.22 20.62 -8.59
C GLN A 32 3.50 20.75 -7.22
N TYR A 33 3.89 19.93 -6.25
CA TYR A 33 3.41 20.01 -4.87
C TYR A 33 4.57 20.39 -3.95
N GLU A 34 4.71 21.69 -3.68
CA GLU A 34 5.70 22.20 -2.73
C GLU A 34 5.25 21.96 -1.28
N GLY A 35 6.17 21.49 -0.44
CA GLY A 35 5.96 21.31 0.99
C GLY A 35 5.62 19.89 1.43
N LYS A 36 5.72 19.64 2.74
CA LYS A 36 5.40 18.35 3.34
C LYS A 36 3.89 18.21 3.54
N TYR A 37 3.32 17.09 3.11
CA TYR A 37 1.89 16.78 3.28
C TYR A 37 1.68 15.34 3.74
N ILE A 38 0.52 15.10 4.34
CA ILE A 38 -0.03 13.76 4.58
C ILE A 38 -0.88 13.40 3.37
N LEU A 39 -0.58 12.29 2.69
CA LEU A 39 -1.42 11.79 1.61
C LEU A 39 -2.50 10.87 2.17
N ALA A 40 -3.76 11.24 1.98
CA ALA A 40 -4.91 10.37 2.24
C ALA A 40 -5.41 9.76 0.93
N TYR A 41 -5.31 8.43 0.82
CA TYR A 41 -5.88 7.68 -0.31
C TYR A 41 -6.78 6.59 0.22
N ILE A 42 -8.08 6.83 0.17
CA ILE A 42 -9.09 6.02 0.85
C ILE A 42 -10.12 5.52 -0.16
N LEU A 43 -10.33 4.20 -0.14
CA LEU A 43 -11.11 3.42 -1.08
C LEU A 43 -12.33 2.78 -0.42
N GLY A 44 -12.50 2.86 0.89
CA GLY A 44 -13.42 2.01 1.62
C GLY A 44 -14.14 2.80 2.70
N LYS A 45 -14.73 2.06 3.63
CA LYS A 45 -15.44 2.66 4.76
C LYS A 45 -14.47 3.34 5.71
N GLU A 46 -15.05 4.19 6.54
CA GLU A 46 -14.33 4.85 7.62
C GLU A 46 -13.71 3.84 8.60
N ILE A 47 -12.55 4.20 9.16
CA ILE A 47 -11.91 3.45 10.24
C ILE A 47 -12.78 3.51 11.51
N ASP A 48 -12.81 2.44 12.30
CA ASP A 48 -13.48 2.50 13.60
C ASP A 48 -12.82 3.57 14.50
N GLY A 49 -13.59 4.60 14.84
CA GLY A 49 -13.16 5.76 15.60
C GLY A 49 -13.05 7.08 14.82
N SER A 50 -13.16 7.07 13.48
CA SER A 50 -13.09 8.20 12.53
C SER A 50 -11.73 8.50 11.90
N HIS A 51 -11.77 8.96 10.63
CA HIS A 51 -10.59 9.43 9.89
C HIS A 51 -9.96 10.66 10.55
N GLU A 52 -10.80 11.57 11.03
CA GLU A 52 -10.37 12.79 11.72
C GLU A 52 -9.46 12.45 12.91
N LYS A 53 -9.87 11.55 13.80
CA LYS A 53 -9.06 11.16 14.97
C LYS A 53 -7.79 10.41 14.59
N ALA A 54 -7.83 9.57 13.55
CA ALA A 54 -6.63 8.92 13.04
C ALA A 54 -5.62 9.95 12.51
N LEU A 55 -6.10 10.92 11.73
CA LEU A 55 -5.27 11.99 11.17
C LEU A 55 -4.76 12.96 12.25
N GLU A 56 -5.55 13.26 13.28
CA GLU A 56 -5.08 14.02 14.46
C GLU A 56 -3.91 13.32 15.16
N LYS A 57 -4.00 12.00 15.37
CA LYS A 57 -2.89 11.20 15.94
C LYS A 57 -1.65 11.26 15.05
N ILE A 58 -1.82 11.15 13.73
CA ILE A 58 -0.71 11.27 12.76
C ILE A 58 -0.10 12.68 12.84
N LYS A 59 -0.91 13.73 12.74
CA LYS A 59 -0.48 15.14 12.81
C LYS A 59 0.27 15.44 14.11
N ARG A 60 -0.21 14.91 15.25
CA ARG A 60 0.47 15.06 16.55
C ARG A 60 1.86 14.44 16.57
N LYS A 61 2.07 13.32 15.89
CA LYS A 61 3.34 12.57 15.92
C LYS A 61 4.32 12.97 14.83
N TYR A 62 3.84 13.24 13.62
CA TYR A 62 4.66 13.52 12.44
C TYR A 62 4.69 15.01 12.04
N GLY A 63 3.91 15.85 12.71
CA GLY A 63 3.83 17.28 12.46
C GLY A 63 2.49 17.69 11.84
N ASN A 64 2.06 18.92 12.13
CA ASN A 64 0.79 19.47 11.66
C ASN A 64 0.89 19.89 10.18
N MET A 65 0.93 18.91 9.29
CA MET A 65 1.02 19.07 7.83
C MET A 65 -0.37 19.06 7.20
N PRO A 66 -0.57 19.74 6.05
CA PRO A 66 -1.82 19.65 5.31
C PRO A 66 -2.09 18.22 4.83
N VAL A 67 -3.36 17.82 4.83
CA VAL A 67 -3.85 16.54 4.32
C VAL A 67 -4.30 16.73 2.87
N TYR A 68 -3.62 16.04 1.98
CA TYR A 68 -3.97 15.98 0.56
C TYR A 68 -4.76 14.71 0.32
N PHE A 69 -6.01 14.85 -0.11
CA PHE A 69 -6.94 13.75 -0.30
C PHE A 69 -7.14 13.47 -1.79
N ILE A 70 -6.84 12.26 -2.23
CA ILE A 70 -7.11 11.83 -3.61
C ILE A 70 -8.54 11.29 -3.69
N VAL A 71 -9.38 11.93 -4.50
CA VAL A 71 -10.76 11.49 -4.75
C VAL A 71 -10.80 10.54 -5.94
N ILE A 72 -11.54 9.45 -5.78
CA ILE A 72 -11.90 8.58 -6.88
C ILE A 72 -13.34 8.89 -7.28
N PRO A 73 -13.59 9.41 -8.49
CA PRO A 73 -14.91 9.86 -8.93
C PRO A 73 -16.01 8.79 -8.86
N THR A 74 -15.64 7.51 -8.93
CA THR A 74 -16.59 6.38 -8.88
C THR A 74 -16.98 5.96 -7.47
N MET A 75 -16.42 6.59 -6.43
CA MET A 75 -16.69 6.26 -5.03
C MET A 75 -17.64 7.26 -4.39
N ASN A 76 -18.79 6.77 -3.94
CA ASN A 76 -19.91 7.57 -3.44
C ASN A 76 -19.81 7.95 -1.95
N PHE A 77 -18.59 8.07 -1.40
CA PHE A 77 -18.38 8.42 0.00
C PHE A 77 -17.74 9.80 0.10
N ASN A 78 -18.42 10.76 0.71
CA ASN A 78 -17.84 12.05 1.10
C ASN A 78 -16.94 11.85 2.34
N LEU A 79 -15.78 11.19 2.14
CA LEU A 79 -14.82 10.85 3.20
C LEU A 79 -13.81 11.96 3.48
N TYR A 80 -13.81 13.01 2.65
CA TYR A 80 -12.80 14.06 2.67
C TYR A 80 -13.25 15.33 3.39
N ASP A 81 -14.56 15.59 3.50
CA ASP A 81 -15.10 16.84 4.08
C ASP A 81 -14.64 17.09 5.52
N CYS A 82 -14.36 16.03 6.28
CA CYS A 82 -13.96 16.16 7.69
C CYS A 82 -12.48 16.48 7.91
N CYS A 83 -11.61 16.30 6.91
CA CYS A 83 -10.17 16.25 7.18
C CYS A 83 -9.22 16.65 6.04
N ALA A 84 -9.72 16.91 4.84
CA ALA A 84 -8.88 17.28 3.69
C ALA A 84 -8.60 18.80 3.67
N ASP A 85 -7.32 19.17 3.62
CA ASP A 85 -6.88 20.55 3.38
C ASP A 85 -6.79 20.85 1.87
N LYS A 86 -6.55 19.82 1.05
CA LYS A 86 -6.56 19.89 -0.42
C LYS A 86 -7.18 18.64 -0.99
N ILE A 87 -8.10 18.81 -1.95
CA ILE A 87 -8.72 17.71 -2.67
C ILE A 87 -8.11 17.62 -4.06
N LEU A 88 -7.70 16.42 -4.46
CA LEU A 88 -7.07 16.13 -5.75
C LEU A 88 -8.01 15.26 -6.58
N TYR A 89 -8.45 15.79 -7.71
CA TYR A 89 -9.29 15.12 -8.69
C TYR A 89 -8.47 14.77 -9.94
N ASP A 90 -8.93 13.76 -10.67
CA ASP A 90 -8.49 13.43 -12.03
C ASP A 90 -6.97 13.25 -12.22
N LEU A 91 -6.26 12.77 -11.19
CA LEU A 91 -4.83 12.47 -11.30
C LEU A 91 -4.60 11.32 -12.30
N GLY A 92 -3.71 11.56 -13.27
CA GLY A 92 -3.19 10.50 -14.12
C GLY A 92 -2.36 9.48 -13.31
N PRO A 93 -2.08 8.28 -13.86
CA PRO A 93 -1.29 7.26 -13.15
C PRO A 93 0.06 7.77 -12.64
N ASP A 94 0.80 8.52 -13.47
CA ASP A 94 2.11 9.06 -13.11
C ASP A 94 2.02 10.11 -12.00
N GLU A 95 1.01 10.98 -12.05
CA GLU A 95 0.75 11.98 -11.01
C GLU A 95 0.34 11.31 -9.70
N TRP A 96 -0.56 10.32 -9.76
CA TRP A 96 -1.00 9.55 -8.61
C TRP A 96 0.17 8.85 -7.92
N ILE A 97 1.07 8.18 -8.67
CA ILE A 97 2.28 7.55 -8.11
C ILE A 97 3.22 8.62 -7.52
N THR A 98 3.37 9.77 -8.19
CA THR A 98 4.20 10.87 -7.71
C THR A 98 3.68 11.44 -6.38
N MET A 99 2.37 11.46 -6.15
CA MET A 99 1.81 11.84 -4.85
C MET A 99 2.31 10.95 -3.71
N PHE A 100 2.39 9.64 -3.92
CA PHE A 100 2.97 8.73 -2.91
C PHE A 100 4.47 8.98 -2.75
N ARG A 101 5.20 9.14 -3.86
CA ARG A 101 6.66 9.39 -3.84
C ARG A 101 7.03 10.67 -3.09
N ASN A 102 6.19 11.70 -3.12
CA ASN A 102 6.49 13.00 -2.49
C ASN A 102 5.84 13.18 -1.11
N ALA A 103 4.95 12.27 -0.70
CA ALA A 103 4.28 12.36 0.60
C ALA A 103 5.29 12.29 1.77
N ALA A 104 5.02 13.07 2.83
CA ALA A 104 5.76 12.96 4.08
C ALA A 104 5.22 11.83 4.98
N PHE A 105 3.92 11.51 4.82
CA PHE A 105 3.25 10.38 5.46
C PHE A 105 2.08 9.92 4.59
N VAL A 106 1.75 8.64 4.62
CA VAL A 106 0.61 8.07 3.87
C VAL A 106 -0.43 7.47 4.83
N TYR A 107 -1.70 7.86 4.68
CA TYR A 107 -2.84 7.26 5.35
C TYR A 107 -3.77 6.61 4.31
N THR A 108 -4.02 5.31 4.44
CA THR A 108 -4.70 4.56 3.36
C THR A 108 -5.39 3.27 3.84
N ASP A 109 -6.41 2.83 3.12
CA ASP A 109 -6.94 1.45 3.15
C ASP A 109 -6.75 0.73 1.81
N SER A 110 -5.86 1.27 0.97
CA SER A 110 -5.52 0.69 -0.32
C SER A 110 -4.32 -0.23 -0.22
N TYR A 111 -4.47 -1.43 -0.79
CA TYR A 111 -3.36 -2.38 -0.97
C TYR A 111 -2.18 -1.74 -1.71
N HIS A 112 -2.43 -1.05 -2.84
CA HIS A 112 -1.38 -0.37 -3.60
C HIS A 112 -0.83 0.83 -2.84
N GLY A 113 -1.66 1.53 -2.06
CA GLY A 113 -1.19 2.62 -1.20
C GLY A 113 -0.11 2.15 -0.23
N VAL A 114 -0.25 0.95 0.34
CA VAL A 114 0.80 0.35 1.15
C VAL A 114 2.02 -0.02 0.31
N LEU A 115 1.85 -0.72 -0.82
CA LEU A 115 2.98 -1.11 -1.66
C LEU A 115 3.83 0.07 -2.12
N PHE A 116 3.21 1.18 -2.54
CA PHE A 116 3.95 2.39 -2.91
C PHE A 116 4.60 3.08 -1.70
N SER A 117 3.98 3.00 -0.52
CA SER A 117 4.61 3.48 0.72
C SER A 117 5.86 2.67 1.07
N LEU A 118 5.83 1.35 0.89
CA LEU A 118 7.02 0.50 1.03
C LEU A 118 8.06 0.87 -0.03
N LYS A 119 7.65 0.95 -1.30
CA LYS A 119 8.55 1.18 -2.43
C LYS A 119 9.28 2.53 -2.38
N PHE A 120 8.62 3.57 -1.86
CA PHE A 120 9.19 4.92 -1.76
C PHE A 120 9.64 5.30 -0.36
N HIS A 121 9.73 4.31 0.54
CA HIS A 121 10.18 4.48 1.93
C HIS A 121 9.40 5.56 2.70
N LYS A 122 8.07 5.58 2.53
CA LYS A 122 7.19 6.56 3.19
C LYS A 122 6.58 6.00 4.45
N PRO A 123 6.75 6.68 5.61
CA PRO A 123 6.00 6.35 6.80
C PRO A 123 4.50 6.30 6.47
N PHE A 124 3.81 5.28 6.95
CA PHE A 124 2.41 5.08 6.63
C PHE A 124 1.63 4.49 7.80
N LEU A 125 0.33 4.72 7.78
CA LEU A 125 -0.66 4.01 8.58
C LEU A 125 -1.71 3.46 7.62
N ALA A 126 -1.79 2.14 7.58
CA ALA A 126 -2.79 1.42 6.82
C ALA A 126 -3.94 1.00 7.72
N TYR A 127 -5.16 0.98 7.22
CA TYR A 127 -6.27 0.40 7.96
C TYR A 127 -7.15 -0.50 7.10
N TYR A 128 -7.87 -1.42 7.73
CA TYR A 128 -8.87 -2.26 7.07
C TYR A 128 -10.06 -2.49 8.00
N THR A 129 -11.27 -2.18 7.53
CA THR A 129 -12.52 -2.44 8.28
C THR A 129 -13.41 -3.47 7.59
N GLU A 130 -13.18 -3.72 6.31
CA GLU A 130 -13.98 -4.65 5.52
C GLU A 130 -13.32 -6.03 5.47
N LYS A 131 -14.07 -7.07 5.86
CA LYS A 131 -13.61 -8.47 5.81
C LYS A 131 -13.05 -8.87 4.45
N MET A 132 -13.62 -8.36 3.36
CA MET A 132 -13.16 -8.64 2.00
C MET A 132 -11.75 -8.11 1.71
N ARG A 133 -11.34 -7.01 2.37
CA ARG A 133 -10.02 -6.40 2.20
C ARG A 133 -9.02 -6.91 3.24
N ALA A 134 -9.49 -7.29 4.43
CA ALA A 134 -8.68 -7.73 5.55
C ALA A 134 -7.66 -8.81 5.18
N SER A 135 -8.05 -9.82 4.41
CA SER A 135 -7.15 -10.92 4.02
C SER A 135 -5.90 -10.44 3.29
N ARG A 136 -6.02 -9.43 2.42
CA ARG A 136 -4.88 -8.85 1.68
C ARG A 136 -3.95 -8.05 2.59
N PHE A 137 -4.51 -7.34 3.58
CA PHE A 137 -3.71 -6.60 4.55
C PHE A 137 -2.99 -7.54 5.51
N ILE A 138 -3.69 -8.54 6.06
CA ILE A 138 -3.07 -9.54 6.95
C ILE A 138 -1.93 -10.27 6.24
N ASP A 139 -2.15 -10.70 4.99
CA ASP A 139 -1.12 -11.33 4.17
C ASP A 139 0.07 -10.40 3.91
N LEU A 140 -0.18 -9.15 3.52
CA LEU A 140 0.86 -8.14 3.29
C LEU A 140 1.67 -7.85 4.57
N GLY A 141 0.96 -7.73 5.69
CA GLY A 141 1.51 -7.53 7.03
C GLY A 141 2.50 -8.63 7.37
N ASN A 142 2.03 -9.87 7.35
CA ASN A 142 2.81 -11.06 7.65
C ASN A 142 4.01 -11.22 6.71
N ARG A 143 3.80 -11.03 5.41
CA ARG A 143 4.84 -11.24 4.40
C ARG A 143 5.97 -10.24 4.54
N TYR A 144 5.67 -8.98 4.79
CA TYR A 144 6.66 -7.90 4.80
C TYR A 144 7.00 -7.39 6.22
N CYS A 145 6.49 -8.05 7.26
CA CYS A 145 6.69 -7.67 8.67
C CYS A 145 6.24 -6.23 8.98
N ILE A 146 5.06 -5.84 8.50
CA ILE A 146 4.48 -4.49 8.64
C ILE A 146 3.10 -4.47 9.31
N GLU A 147 2.70 -5.56 9.95
CA GLU A 147 1.45 -5.73 10.71
C GLU A 147 1.26 -4.64 11.77
N LYS A 148 2.37 -4.14 12.32
CA LYS A 148 2.39 -3.02 13.27
C LYS A 148 1.72 -1.77 12.70
N TYR A 149 1.85 -1.53 11.40
CA TYR A 149 1.36 -0.33 10.71
C TYR A 149 -0.03 -0.52 10.10
N MET A 150 -0.67 -1.68 10.36
CA MET A 150 -2.00 -2.04 9.87
C MET A 150 -2.96 -2.12 11.04
N VAL A 151 -4.02 -1.32 11.01
CA VAL A 151 -4.96 -1.17 12.14
C VAL A 151 -6.40 -1.38 11.71
N GLU A 152 -7.26 -1.80 12.64
CA GLU A 152 -8.70 -1.94 12.41
C GLU A 152 -9.46 -0.75 13.01
N SER A 153 -8.89 -0.15 14.06
CA SER A 153 -9.45 0.97 14.80
C SER A 153 -8.40 2.01 15.21
N ILE A 154 -8.85 3.19 15.64
CA ILE A 154 -7.96 4.19 16.26
C ILE A 154 -7.32 3.71 17.57
N TYR A 155 -7.91 2.72 18.24
CA TYR A 155 -7.36 2.13 19.47
C TYR A 155 -6.14 1.27 19.16
N ASP A 156 -6.17 0.54 18.05
CA ASP A 156 -5.05 -0.29 17.61
C ASP A 156 -3.81 0.53 17.31
N ILE A 157 -3.98 1.77 16.85
CA ILE A 157 -2.86 2.71 16.59
C ILE A 157 -2.00 2.86 17.85
N ASP A 158 -2.64 3.04 19.00
CA ASP A 158 -1.96 3.22 20.28
C ASP A 158 -1.45 1.88 20.81
N MET A 159 -2.30 0.83 20.77
CA MET A 159 -1.96 -0.51 21.27
C MET A 159 -0.73 -1.10 20.55
N LYS A 160 -0.69 -0.99 19.22
CA LYS A 160 0.43 -1.46 18.39
C LYS A 160 1.57 -0.45 18.33
N LYS A 161 1.39 0.75 18.88
CA LYS A 161 2.36 1.85 18.79
C LYS A 161 2.75 2.16 17.35
N SER A 162 1.76 2.12 16.45
CA SER A 162 1.94 2.14 14.99
C SER A 162 2.63 3.42 14.50
N LEU A 163 2.51 4.51 15.25
CA LEU A 163 3.09 5.81 14.91
C LEU A 163 4.43 6.08 15.62
N GLU A 164 4.87 5.23 16.55
CA GLU A 164 6.05 5.53 17.39
C GLU A 164 7.37 5.48 16.62
N ASN A 165 7.49 4.53 15.67
CA ASN A 165 8.70 4.28 14.88
C ASN A 165 8.33 4.18 13.41
N VAL A 166 9.24 4.57 12.52
CA VAL A 166 9.10 4.29 11.09
C VAL A 166 9.37 2.81 10.79
N PRO A 167 8.81 2.25 9.71
CA PRO A 167 9.16 0.91 9.25
C PRO A 167 10.67 0.77 9.02
N ASP A 168 11.24 -0.38 9.37
CA ASP A 168 12.64 -0.71 9.07
C ASP A 168 12.78 -1.05 7.58
N TYR A 169 12.95 -0.03 6.75
CA TYR A 169 13.04 -0.21 5.31
C TYR A 169 14.25 -1.05 4.88
N ASN A 170 15.36 -1.05 5.64
CA ASN A 170 16.49 -1.92 5.32
C ASN A 170 16.11 -3.40 5.43
N LYS A 171 15.30 -3.76 6.43
CA LYS A 171 14.77 -5.12 6.57
C LYS A 171 13.72 -5.40 5.49
N ILE A 172 12.80 -4.47 5.27
CA ILE A 172 11.70 -4.63 4.30
C ILE A 172 12.23 -4.77 2.87
N ASP A 173 13.22 -3.98 2.48
CA ASP A 173 13.82 -4.01 1.14
C ASP A 173 14.47 -5.36 0.84
N LYS A 174 15.10 -6.00 1.84
CA LYS A 174 15.64 -7.36 1.69
C LYS A 174 14.53 -8.37 1.40
N ILE A 175 13.44 -8.32 2.17
CA ILE A 175 12.28 -9.22 1.98
C ILE A 175 11.63 -8.97 0.61
N LEU A 176 11.50 -7.70 0.20
CA LEU A 176 10.94 -7.33 -1.10
C LEU A 176 11.82 -7.82 -2.25
N GLU A 177 13.15 -7.68 -2.14
CA GLU A 177 14.08 -8.13 -3.18
C GLU A 177 14.11 -9.66 -3.28
N GLU A 178 14.13 -10.40 -2.17
CA GLU A 178 14.01 -11.86 -2.16
C GLU A 178 12.71 -12.32 -2.84
N HIS A 179 11.58 -11.69 -2.49
CA HIS A 179 10.29 -12.02 -3.08
C HIS A 179 10.23 -11.66 -4.57
N LYS A 180 10.86 -10.55 -4.99
CA LYS A 180 10.98 -10.15 -6.39
C LYS A 180 11.80 -11.16 -7.19
N ILE A 181 12.97 -11.59 -6.68
CA ILE A 181 13.81 -12.59 -7.33
C ILE A 181 13.01 -13.88 -7.55
N TYR A 182 12.37 -14.38 -6.49
CA TYR A 182 11.52 -15.57 -6.56
C TYR A 182 10.41 -15.44 -7.62
N SER A 183 9.75 -14.28 -7.68
CA SER A 183 8.64 -14.02 -8.60
C SER A 183 9.10 -13.93 -10.05
N VAL A 184 10.26 -13.33 -10.30
CA VAL A 184 10.87 -13.26 -11.63
C VAL A 184 11.31 -14.65 -12.10
N GLU A 185 11.87 -15.48 -11.22
CA GLU A 185 12.21 -16.87 -11.53
C GLU A 185 10.94 -17.66 -11.88
N TYR A 186 9.89 -17.55 -11.07
CA TYR A 186 8.61 -18.19 -11.36
C TYR A 186 8.05 -17.76 -12.73
N LEU A 187 8.06 -16.46 -13.04
CA LEU A 187 7.61 -15.96 -14.34
C LEU A 187 8.47 -16.48 -15.50
N ARG A 188 9.79 -16.55 -15.34
CA ARG A 188 10.69 -17.10 -16.36
C ARG A 188 10.38 -18.56 -16.64
N GLU A 189 10.19 -19.37 -15.60
CA GLU A 189 9.84 -20.78 -15.73
C GLU A 189 8.47 -20.96 -16.38
N ALA A 190 7.47 -20.18 -15.97
CA ALA A 190 6.12 -20.24 -16.52
C ALA A 190 6.03 -19.82 -17.99
N LEU A 191 6.95 -18.95 -18.45
CA LEU A 191 7.02 -18.45 -19.82
C LEU A 191 7.99 -19.24 -20.70
N LYS A 192 8.65 -20.28 -20.19
CA LYS A 192 9.49 -21.15 -21.02
C LYS A 192 8.63 -21.77 -22.14
N PRO A 193 9.11 -21.79 -23.39
CA PRO A 193 8.45 -22.52 -24.44
C PRO A 193 8.31 -23.99 -24.04
N VAL A 194 7.13 -24.57 -24.21
CA VAL A 194 6.98 -26.01 -24.09
C VAL A 194 7.75 -26.64 -25.24
N GLU A 195 8.86 -27.31 -24.95
CA GLU A 195 9.48 -28.19 -25.94
C GLU A 195 8.46 -29.29 -26.26
N ASN A 196 7.84 -29.19 -27.44
CA ASN A 196 7.11 -30.31 -28.02
C ASN A 196 8.14 -31.41 -28.31
N SER A 197 8.35 -32.31 -27.36
CA SER A 197 8.89 -33.64 -27.62
C SER A 197 7.86 -34.45 -28.41
N LEU A 198 7.64 -34.03 -29.66
CA LEU A 198 7.11 -34.91 -30.70
C LEU A 198 8.19 -35.94 -30.98
N GLY A 199 7.91 -37.18 -30.58
CA GLY A 199 8.78 -38.32 -30.76
C GLY A 199 9.29 -38.46 -32.19
N LYS A 200 10.53 -38.92 -32.29
CA LYS A 200 10.99 -39.79 -33.37
C LYS A 200 11.36 -41.12 -32.76
#